data_AF-A0A5K0WJZ5-F1
#
_entry.id   AF-A0A5K0WJZ5-F1
#
_cell.length_a   1.000
_cell.length_b   1.000
_cell.length_c   1.000
_cell.angle_alpha   90.00
_cell.angle_beta   90.00
_cell.angle_gamma   90.00
#
_symmetry.space_group_name_H-M   'P 1'
#
loop_
_entity.id
_entity.type
_entity.pdbx_description
1 polymer ?
#
loop_
_entity_poly.entity_id
_entity_poly.type
_entity_poly.pdbx_seq_one_letter_code
_entity_poly.pdbx_strand_id
1 'polypeptide(L)' 'DPFRGGTDELLRDILSMIHEDDPKARVDDAAAPPTRRLVPEFMLKLAHEISPF' A
#
# COMPACT_ATOMS: atom_id res chain seq x y z
N ASP A 1 4.98 1.02 3.74
CA ASP A 1 4.21 0.65 4.93
C ASP A 1 2.72 0.75 4.62
N PRO A 2 2.02 -0.39 4.57
CA PRO A 2 0.61 -0.47 4.18
C PRO A 2 -0.33 0.33 5.09
N PHE A 3 0.01 0.48 6.37
CA PHE A 3 -0.85 1.14 7.34
C PHE A 3 -0.68 2.67 7.36
N ARG A 4 0.50 3.14 6.94
CA ARG A 4 0.86 4.57 6.91
C ARG A 4 0.42 5.31 5.65
N GLY A 5 -0.27 4.62 4.73
CA GLY A 5 -0.73 5.21 3.46
C GLY A 5 0.42 5.58 2.53
N GLY A 6 1.52 4.81 2.58
CA GLY A 6 2.58 4.88 1.58
C GLY A 6 2.28 3.95 0.41
N THR A 7 2.99 4.13 -0.70
CA THR A 7 2.98 3.16 -1.80
C THR A 7 3.53 1.85 -1.27
N ASP A 8 2.70 0.81 -1.29
CA ASP A 8 3.10 -0.51 -0.84
C ASP A 8 3.88 -1.19 -1.98
N GLU A 9 5.18 -1.43 -1.75
CA GLU A 9 6.06 -2.03 -2.77
C GLU A 9 5.61 -3.45 -3.12
N LEU A 10 5.11 -4.23 -2.16
CA LEU A 10 4.61 -5.59 -2.42
C LEU A 10 3.33 -5.56 -3.24
N LEU A 11 2.40 -4.66 -2.90
CA LEU A 11 1.19 -4.46 -3.69
C LEU A 11 1.55 -4.04 -5.12
N ARG A 12 2.53 -3.16 -5.28
CA ARG A 12 2.97 -2.68 -6.59
C ARG A 12 3.60 -3.79 -7.44
N ASP A 13 4.36 -4.68 -6.80
CA ASP A 13 4.99 -5.83 -7.46
C ASP A 13 3.93 -6.88 -7.86
N ILE A 14 2.97 -7.15 -6.96
CA ILE A 14 1.83 -8.04 -7.23
C ILE A 14 0.96 -7.49 -8.37
N LEU A 15 0.62 -6.20 -8.34
CA LEU A 15 -0.15 -5.56 -9.40
C LEU A 15 0.61 -5.55 -10.73
N SER A 16 1.94 -5.35 -10.71
CA SER A 16 2.76 -5.43 -11.92
C SER A 16 2.79 -6.83 -12.51
N MET A 17 2.80 -7.87 -11.67
CA MET A 17 2.72 -9.28 -12.12
C MET A 17 1.32 -9.64 -12.63
N ILE A 18 0.24 -9.17 -11.98
CA ILE A 18 -1.14 -9.48 -12.39
C ILE A 18 -1.53 -8.73 -13.66
N HIS A 19 -1.07 -7.48 -13.82
CA HIS A 19 -1.41 -6.61 -14.95
C HIS A 19 -0.38 -6.66 -16.10
N GLU A 20 0.53 -7.64 -16.11
CA GLU A 20 1.55 -7.77 -17.16
C GLU A 20 0.92 -7.97 -18.56
N ASP A 21 -0.23 -8.67 -18.61
CA ASP A 21 -1.01 -8.94 -19.83
C ASP A 21 -2.22 -8.00 -20.04
N ASP A 22 -2.53 -7.10 -19.09
CA ASP A 22 -3.68 -6.18 -19.22
C ASP A 22 -3.26 -4.69 -19.20
N PRO A 23 -3.11 -4.06 -20.37
CA PRO A 23 -2.72 -2.66 -20.47
C PRO A 23 -3.78 -1.69 -19.95
N LYS A 24 -5.06 -2.10 -19.85
CA LYS A 24 -6.11 -1.24 -19.25
C LYS A 24 -5.94 -1.16 -17.74
N ALA A 25 -5.68 -2.29 -17.11
CA ALA A 25 -5.51 -2.36 -15.66
C ALA A 25 -4.29 -1.55 -15.18
N ARG A 26 -3.21 -1.46 -15.99
CA ARG A 26 -2.06 -0.59 -15.69
C ARG A 26 -2.40 0.91 -15.70
N VAL A 27 -3.32 1.34 -16.57
CA VAL A 27 -3.74 2.75 -16.66
C VAL A 27 -4.63 3.12 -15.48
N ASP A 28 -5.55 2.22 -15.09
CA ASP A 28 -6.43 2.43 -13.95
C ASP A 28 -5.65 2.41 -12.61
N ASP A 29 -4.64 1.55 -12.48
CA ASP A 29 -3.72 1.55 -11.33
C ASP A 29 -2.90 2.84 -11.23
N ALA A 30 -2.43 3.38 -12.37
CA ALA A 30 -1.68 4.63 -12.40
C ALA A 30 -2.56 5.85 -12.06
N ALA A 31 -3.86 5.76 -12.34
CA ALA A 31 -4.86 6.77 -11.97
C ALA A 31 -5.43 6.59 -10.56
N ALA A 32 -5.11 5.49 -9.88
CA ALA A 32 -5.65 5.18 -8.57
C ALA A 32 -5.20 6.23 -7.53
N PRO A 33 -6.12 6.72 -6.69
CA PRO A 33 -5.77 7.65 -5.63
C PRO A 33 -4.80 7.00 -4.64
N PRO A 34 -3.89 7.78 -4.03
CA PRO A 34 -2.92 7.24 -3.08
C PRO A 34 -3.62 6.43 -1.99
N THR A 35 -3.02 5.29 -1.65
CA THR A 35 -3.53 4.33 -0.68
C THR A 35 -3.92 5.05 0.61
N ARG A 36 -5.21 4.96 0.95
CA ARG A 36 -5.74 5.64 2.13
C ARG A 36 -5.06 5.08 3.38
N ARG A 37 -4.61 5.96 4.27
CA ARG A 37 -4.17 5.58 5.61
C ARG A 37 -5.27 4.78 6.28
N LEU A 38 -4.99 3.50 6.52
CA LEU A 38 -5.92 2.60 7.21
C LEU A 38 -5.89 2.83 8.72
N VAL A 39 -4.80 3.41 9.23
CA VAL A 39 -4.59 3.58 10.66
C VAL A 39 -4.03 4.99 10.96
N PRO A 40 -4.56 5.68 11.97
CA PRO A 40 -3.97 6.92 12.47
C PRO A 40 -2.54 6.69 13.00
N GLU A 41 -1.69 7.70 12.86
CA GLU A 41 -0.27 7.62 13.25
C GLU A 41 -0.05 7.21 14.71
N PHE A 42 -0.96 7.60 15.60
CA PHE A 42 -0.84 7.31 17.03
C PHE A 42 -0.98 5.80 17.33
N MET A 43 -1.80 5.08 16.57
CA MET A 43 -1.98 3.63 16.75
C MET A 43 -0.73 2.88 16.29
N LEU A 44 -0.06 3.35 15.23
CA LEU A 44 1.20 2.79 14.76
C LEU A 44 2.35 3.04 15.73
N LYS A 45 2.40 4.25 16.32
CA LYS A 45 3.38 4.56 17.37
C LYS A 45 3.17 3.69 18.61
N LEU A 46 1.92 3.54 19.04
CA LEU A 46 1.58 2.67 20.15
C LEU A 46 2.01 1.24 19.84
N ALA A 47 1.61 0.69 18.67
CA ALA A 47 2.03 -0.65 18.25
C ALA A 47 3.56 -0.84 18.31
N HIS A 48 4.34 0.17 17.91
CA HIS A 48 5.81 0.12 18.02
C HIS A 48 6.33 0.15 19.47
N GLU A 49 5.66 0.86 20.39
CA GLU A 49 6.07 0.92 21.79
C GLU A 49 5.73 -0.35 22.60
N ILE A 50 4.63 -1.03 22.25
CA ILE A 50 4.20 -2.28 22.92
C ILE A 50 4.63 -3.55 22.16
N SER A 51 5.08 -3.42 20.92
CA SER A 51 5.62 -4.55 20.15
C SER A 51 7.07 -4.82 20.56
N PRO A 52 7.43 -6.08 20.88
CA PRO A 52 8.83 -6.47 21.03
C PRO A 52 9.57 -6.64 19.68
N PHE A 53 8.89 -6.37 18.56
CA PHE A 53 9.40 -6.41 17.19
C PHE A 53 9.38 -5.03 16.55
#